data_AF-A0A251RL12-F1
#
_entry.id   AF-A0A251RL12-F1
#
_cell.length_a   1.000
_cell.length_b   1.000
_cell.length_c   1.000
_cell.angle_alpha   90.00
_cell.angle_beta   90.00
_cell.angle_gamma   90.00
#
_symmetry.space_group_name_H-M   'P 1'
#
loop_
_entity.id
_entity.type
_entity.pdbx_description
1 polymer ?
#
loop_
_entity_poly.entity_id
_entity_poly.type
_entity_poly.pdbx_seq_one_letter_code
_entity_poly.pdbx_strand_id
1 'polypeptide(L)'
;MISSCIYSPNAYRGFAREFIKDLERIRPRAILDIIKSGEDFRIATSTKMPEQGTCQRCGYISSQKWCKACVLLEGLNRGLPKLGIGRTRGVNSERQKDDGVKNLQSKACGSLDF
;
A
#
# COMPACT_ATOMS: atom_id res chain seq x y z
N MET A 1 14.06 5.02 21.74
CA MET A 1 14.13 5.85 20.51
C MET A 1 13.82 4.93 19.33
N ILE A 2 12.75 5.17 18.57
CA ILE A 2 12.55 4.48 17.29
C ILE A 2 13.48 5.16 16.30
N SER A 3 14.49 4.46 15.78
CA SER A 3 15.33 4.99 14.71
C SER A 3 14.46 5.15 13.46
N SER A 4 14.11 6.38 13.12
CA SER A 4 13.42 6.69 11.86
C SER A 4 14.38 6.41 10.71
N CYS A 5 13.95 5.58 9.76
CA CYS A 5 14.71 5.35 8.54
C CYS A 5 14.86 6.67 7.76
N ILE A 6 16.10 7.11 7.50
CA ILE A 6 16.39 8.34 6.76
C ILE A 6 15.79 8.34 5.34
N TYR A 7 15.56 7.15 4.78
CA TYR A 7 14.99 6.98 3.45
C TYR A 7 13.45 7.07 3.42
N SER A 8 12.79 7.26 4.56
CA SER A 8 11.34 7.39 4.67
C SER A 8 10.94 8.42 5.73
N PRO A 9 11.23 9.72 5.50
CA PRO A 9 10.97 10.78 6.48
C PRO A 9 9.48 10.99 6.75
N ASN A 10 8.60 10.73 5.78
CA ASN A 10 7.16 10.96 5.86
C ASN A 10 6.37 9.66 6.07
N ALA A 11 6.80 8.84 7.03
CA ALA A 11 6.15 7.56 7.29
C ALA A 11 4.79 7.75 8.00
N TYR A 12 3.69 7.51 7.28
CA TYR A 12 2.30 7.64 7.79
C TYR A 12 2.02 6.87 9.10
N ARG A 13 2.77 5.79 9.36
CA ARG A 13 2.64 4.99 10.59
C ARG A 13 2.89 5.81 11.86
N GLY A 14 3.76 6.82 11.83
CA GLY A 14 4.03 7.71 12.96
C GLY A 14 2.81 8.55 13.31
N PHE A 15 2.25 9.24 12.32
CA PHE A 15 1.02 10.04 12.44
C PHE A 15 -0.16 9.22 12.96
N ALA A 16 -0.37 8.00 12.45
CA ALA A 16 -1.44 7.13 12.94
C ALA A 16 -1.26 6.74 14.42
N ARG A 17 -0.01 6.53 14.88
CA ARG A 17 0.27 6.23 16.29
C ARG A 17 -0.03 7.42 17.19
N GLU A 18 0.37 8.62 16.78
CA GLU A 18 0.12 9.85 17.51
C GLU A 18 -1.38 10.12 17.63
N PHE A 19 -2.11 10.03 16.52
CA PHE A 19 -3.57 10.14 16.52
C PHE A 19 -4.24 9.15 17.49
N ILE A 20 -3.84 7.87 17.47
CA ILE A 20 -4.38 6.87 18.39
C ILE A 20 -4.08 7.22 19.86
N LYS A 21 -2.91 7.82 20.14
CA LYS A 21 -2.54 8.28 21.48
C LYS A 21 -3.36 9.48 21.94
N ASP A 22 -3.69 10.38 21.02
CA ASP A 22 -4.58 11.50 21.31
C ASP A 22 -5.99 11.02 21.63
N LEU A 23 -6.48 9.98 20.94
CA LEU A 23 -7.75 9.33 21.27
C LEU A 23 -7.71 8.64 22.65
N GLU A 24 -6.62 7.96 22.97
CA GLU A 24 -6.45 7.30 24.28
C GLU A 24 -6.50 8.30 25.44
N ARG A 25 -5.95 9.51 25.23
CA ARG A 25 -5.98 10.60 26.22
C ARG A 25 -7.40 11.10 26.52
N ILE A 26 -8.32 11.05 25.55
CA ILE A 26 -9.74 11.41 25.75
C ILE A 26 -10.52 10.21 26.30
N ARG A 27 -10.29 9.01 25.76
CA ARG A 27 -10.92 7.76 26.18
C ARG A 27 -9.86 6.67 26.35
N PRO A 28 -9.53 6.26 27.59
CA PRO A 28 -8.46 5.28 27.85
C PRO A 28 -8.74 3.89 27.25
N ARG A 29 -10.00 3.60 26.90
CA ARG A 29 -10.41 2.36 26.22
C ARG A 29 -10.30 2.39 24.68
N ALA A 30 -9.99 3.54 24.08
CA ALA A 30 -10.05 3.73 22.62
C ALA A 30 -9.22 2.69 21.84
N ILE A 31 -8.01 2.35 22.31
CA ILE A 31 -7.16 1.37 21.64
C ILE A 31 -7.81 -0.02 21.63
N LEU A 32 -8.34 -0.47 22.77
CA LEU A 32 -9.00 -1.77 22.89
C LEU A 32 -10.28 -1.82 22.05
N ASP A 33 -11.05 -0.75 22.04
CA ASP A 33 -12.28 -0.67 21.25
C ASP A 33 -11.99 -0.71 19.75
N ILE A 34 -10.90 -0.08 19.28
CA ILE A 34 -10.44 -0.16 17.89
C ILE A 34 -9.99 -1.58 17.54
N ILE A 35 -9.23 -2.24 18.41
CA ILE A 35 -8.78 -3.64 18.18
C ILE A 35 -10.00 -4.55 18.08
N LYS A 36 -10.91 -4.49 19.06
CA LYS A 36 -12.11 -5.34 19.08
C LYS A 36 -12.99 -5.09 17.85
N SER A 37 -13.17 -3.83 17.48
CA SER A 37 -13.90 -3.48 16.25
C SER A 37 -13.22 -4.03 15.00
N GLY A 38 -11.88 -4.10 14.98
CA GLY A 38 -11.10 -4.71 13.90
C GLY A 38 -11.18 -6.24 13.86
N GLU A 39 -11.26 -6.89 15.01
CA GLU A 39 -11.47 -8.34 15.12
C GLU A 39 -12.89 -8.75 14.69
N ASP A 40 -13.89 -7.96 15.07
CA ASP A 40 -15.29 -8.15 14.68
C ASP A 40 -15.57 -7.72 13.22
N PHE A 41 -14.62 -7.02 12.57
CA PHE A 41 -14.78 -6.51 11.21
C PHE A 41 -14.79 -7.63 10.16
N ARG A 42 -15.97 -7.92 9.62
CA ARG A 42 -16.13 -8.90 8.53
C ARG A 42 -16.14 -8.21 7.17
N ILE A 43 -15.27 -8.66 6.27
CA ILE A 43 -15.26 -8.22 4.87
C ILE A 43 -16.40 -8.95 4.12
N ALA A 44 -17.15 -8.22 3.28
CA ALA A 44 -18.20 -8.80 2.46
C ALA A 44 -17.66 -9.92 1.57
N THR A 45 -18.27 -11.11 1.66
CA THR A 45 -17.87 -12.33 0.93
C THR A 45 -18.03 -12.21 -0.59
N SER A 46 -18.65 -11.14 -1.08
CA SER A 46 -18.77 -10.84 -2.52
C SER A 46 -17.45 -10.44 -3.17
N THR A 47 -16.43 -10.10 -2.38
CA THR A 47 -15.10 -9.75 -2.92
C THR A 47 -14.31 -11.02 -3.18
N LYS A 48 -14.01 -11.32 -4.45
CA LYS A 48 -13.14 -12.43 -4.83
C LYS A 48 -11.75 -12.21 -4.26
N MET A 49 -11.35 -13.04 -3.29
CA MET A 49 -9.97 -13.07 -2.83
C MET A 49 -9.09 -13.72 -3.91
N PRO A 50 -7.90 -13.18 -4.19
CA PRO A 50 -7.00 -13.80 -5.14
C PRO A 50 -6.54 -15.16 -4.62
N GLU A 51 -6.44 -16.13 -5.53
CA GLU A 51 -5.93 -17.45 -5.19
C GLU A 51 -4.46 -17.35 -4.72
N GLN A 52 -4.15 -18.10 -3.67
CA GLN A 52 -2.78 -18.18 -3.18
C GLN A 52 -1.97 -19.08 -4.12
N GLY A 53 -1.00 -18.50 -4.80
CA GLY A 53 -0.05 -19.21 -5.66
C GLY A 53 1.39 -19.07 -5.17
N THR A 54 2.31 -19.61 -5.95
CA THR A 54 3.76 -19.47 -5.72
C THR A 54 4.42 -18.75 -6.90
N CYS A 55 5.40 -17.92 -6.59
CA CYS A 55 6.22 -17.23 -7.57
C CYS A 55 7.06 -18.26 -8.33
N GLN A 56 6.94 -18.30 -9.66
CA GLN A 56 7.69 -19.26 -10.49
C GLN A 56 9.21 -19.06 -10.44
N ARG A 57 9.68 -17.86 -10.06
CA ARG A 57 11.12 -17.53 -10.07
C ARG A 57 11.83 -17.82 -8.76
N CYS A 58 11.19 -17.55 -7.62
CA CYS A 58 11.79 -17.71 -6.30
C CYS A 58 11.06 -18.68 -5.37
N GLY A 59 9.93 -19.24 -5.79
CA GLY A 59 9.14 -20.21 -5.00
C GLY A 59 8.31 -19.62 -3.86
N TYR A 60 8.49 -18.34 -3.49
CA TYR A 60 7.74 -17.69 -2.42
C TYR A 60 6.26 -17.46 -2.77
N ILE A 61 5.42 -17.36 -1.74
CA ILE A 61 3.98 -17.12 -1.86
C ILE A 61 3.72 -15.83 -2.64
N SER A 62 2.83 -15.90 -3.63
CA SER A 62 2.48 -14.78 -4.50
C SER A 62 1.08 -14.98 -5.08
N SER A 63 0.28 -13.91 -5.13
CA SER A 63 -1.00 -13.91 -5.86
C SER A 63 -0.85 -13.73 -7.38
N GLN A 64 0.39 -13.50 -7.85
CA GLN A 64 0.74 -13.32 -9.26
C GLN A 64 1.82 -14.33 -9.66
N LYS A 65 1.91 -14.61 -10.98
CA LYS A 65 2.92 -15.52 -11.56
C LYS A 65 4.35 -15.24 -11.06
N TRP A 66 4.73 -13.96 -10.96
CA TRP A 66 5.98 -13.50 -10.37
C TRP A 66 5.71 -12.55 -9.21
N CYS A 67 6.43 -12.70 -8.10
CA CYS A 67 6.25 -11.83 -6.94
C CYS A 67 6.76 -10.41 -7.23
N LYS A 68 6.21 -9.44 -6.50
CA LYS A 68 6.53 -8.01 -6.70
C LYS A 68 8.03 -7.74 -6.55
N ALA A 69 8.70 -8.42 -5.63
CA ALA A 69 10.14 -8.33 -5.44
C ALA A 69 10.92 -8.79 -6.69
N CYS A 70 10.57 -9.95 -7.27
CA CYS A 70 11.22 -10.44 -8.50
C CYS A 70 11.02 -9.49 -9.69
N VAL A 71 9.82 -8.94 -9.85
CA VAL A 71 9.54 -7.94 -10.90
C VAL A 71 10.36 -6.67 -10.69
N LEU A 72 10.49 -6.21 -9.44
CA LEU A 72 11.31 -5.04 -9.11
C LEU A 72 12.79 -5.27 -9.39
N LEU A 73 13.34 -6.42 -8.97
CA LEU A 73 14.74 -6.78 -9.24
C LEU A 73 15.04 -6.87 -10.73
N GLU A 74 14.11 -7.45 -11.52
CA GLU A 74 14.25 -7.49 -12.97
C GLU A 74 14.20 -6.10 -13.60
N GLY A 75 13.30 -5.24 -13.14
CA GLY A 75 13.25 -3.84 -13.55
C GLY A 75 14.55 -3.11 -13.26
N LEU A 76 15.12 -3.28 -12.06
CA LEU A 76 16.39 -2.67 -11.69
C LEU A 76 17.55 -3.17 -12.56
N ASN A 77 17.68 -4.48 -12.78
CA ASN A 77 18.74 -5.06 -13.60
C ASN A 77 18.66 -4.65 -15.07
N ARG A 78 17.47 -4.31 -15.57
CA ARG A 78 17.24 -3.81 -16.94
C ARG A 78 17.28 -2.29 -17.06
N GLY A 79 17.56 -1.56 -15.98
CA GLY A 79 17.55 -0.10 -15.97
C GLY A 79 16.15 0.53 -16.06
N LEU A 80 15.09 -0.24 -15.79
CA LEU A 80 13.68 0.17 -15.81
C LEU A 80 13.09 0.17 -14.39
N PRO A 81 13.48 1.09 -13.49
CA PRO A 81 13.07 1.08 -12.09
C PRO A 81 11.56 1.26 -11.88
N LYS A 82 10.85 1.86 -12.85
CA LYS A 82 9.41 2.14 -12.74
C LYS A 82 8.51 0.93 -13.04
N LEU A 83 9.05 -0.13 -13.66
CA LEU A 83 8.29 -1.31 -14.11
C LEU A 83 7.55 -2.02 -12.97
N GLY A 84 8.13 -2.01 -11.77
CA GLY A 84 7.55 -2.64 -10.59
C GLY A 84 6.83 -1.70 -9.63
N ILE A 85 6.70 -0.40 -9.90
CA ILE A 85 6.21 0.58 -8.91
C ILE A 85 4.87 1.19 -9.34
N GLY A 86 4.59 1.25 -10.65
CA GLY A 86 3.30 1.71 -11.17
C GLY A 86 2.14 0.86 -10.70
N ARG A 87 1.06 1.49 -10.24
CA ARG A 87 -0.24 0.82 -10.05
C ARG A 87 -0.82 0.53 -11.42
N THR A 88 -0.88 -0.73 -11.82
CA THR A 88 -1.83 -1.15 -12.86
C THR A 88 -3.22 -0.95 -12.28
N ARG A 89 -3.85 0.21 -12.56
CA ARG A 89 -5.31 0.33 -12.39
C ARG A 89 -5.90 -0.82 -13.21
N GLY A 90 -6.71 -1.68 -12.59
CA GLY A 90 -7.29 -2.85 -13.23
C GLY A 90 -7.94 -2.42 -14.56
N VAL A 91 -7.36 -2.87 -15.67
CA VAL A 91 -7.88 -2.56 -17.01
C VAL A 91 -9.02 -3.54 -17.27
N ASN A 92 -10.23 -3.05 -17.10
CA ASN A 92 -11.38 -3.53 -17.85
C ASN A 92 -11.73 -2.41 -18.85
N SER A 93 -11.84 -2.77 -20.13
CA SER A 93 -12.16 -1.97 -21.32
C SER A 93 -11.19 -0.89 -21.82
N GLU A 94 -10.59 -1.24 -22.97
CA GLU A 94 -10.51 -0.47 -24.23
C GLU A 94 -9.53 0.71 -24.40
N ARG A 95 -8.96 0.71 -25.60
CA ARG A 95 -7.84 1.50 -26.11
C ARG A 95 -8.24 2.96 -26.31
N GLN A 96 -7.35 3.90 -25.96
CA GLN A 96 -7.16 5.16 -26.69
C GLN A 96 -5.73 5.68 -26.45
N LYS A 97 -5.05 6.00 -27.55
CA LYS A 97 -3.78 6.73 -27.56
C LYS A 97 -4.06 8.18 -27.19
N ASP A 98 -3.24 8.77 -26.32
CA ASP A 98 -3.02 10.21 -26.32
C ASP A 98 -1.61 10.52 -25.80
N ASP A 99 -0.81 11.15 -26.65
CA ASP A 99 0.40 11.88 -26.30
C ASP A 99 -0.02 13.20 -25.63
N GLY A 100 0.32 13.41 -24.35
CA GLY A 100 -0.06 14.64 -23.69
C GLY A 100 0.37 14.74 -22.22
N VAL A 101 1.48 15.43 -21.98
CA VAL A 101 1.96 15.77 -20.63
C VAL A 101 0.94 16.67 -19.91
N LYS A 102 0.26 16.18 -18.87
CA LYS A 102 -0.26 17.00 -17.75
C LYS A 102 -0.18 16.26 -16.40
N ASN A 103 0.85 16.65 -15.65
CA ASN A 103 0.97 16.68 -14.19
C ASN A 103 -0.15 16.00 -13.38
N LEU A 104 0.00 14.70 -13.13
CA LEU A 104 -0.77 14.02 -12.08
C LEU A 104 -0.06 14.26 -10.77
N GLN A 105 -0.35 15.39 -10.11
CA GLN A 105 -0.16 15.50 -8.67
C GLN A 105 -0.91 14.33 -8.05
N SER A 106 -0.13 13.31 -7.72
CA SER A 106 -0.52 12.24 -6.83
C SER A 106 -0.82 12.95 -5.53
N LYS A 107 -2.08 13.36 -5.33
CA LYS A 107 -2.49 14.04 -4.11
C LYS A 107 -1.97 13.20 -2.96
N ALA A 108 -1.04 13.80 -2.22
CA ALA A 108 -0.49 13.22 -1.04
C ALA A 108 -1.65 12.80 -0.14
N CYS A 109 -1.46 11.69 0.55
CA CYS A 109 -2.25 11.41 1.74
C CYS A 109 -2.09 12.62 2.68
N GLY A 110 -3.14 13.44 2.78
CA GLY A 110 -3.33 14.54 3.74
C GLY A 110 -2.26 15.62 3.78
N SER A 111 -2.47 16.73 3.08
CA SER A 111 -2.06 18.02 3.63
C SER A 111 -3.16 18.41 4.62
N LEU A 112 -2.96 18.12 5.90
CA LEU A 112 -3.69 18.78 6.98
C LEU A 112 -2.62 19.59 7.72
N ASP A 113 -2.53 20.86 7.37
CA ASP A 113 -1.88 21.86 8.20
C ASP A 113 -2.80 22.09 9.40
N PHE A 114 -2.32 21.74 10.61
CA PHE A 114 -2.93 21.92 11.95
C PHE A 114 -4.46 21.99 12.07
#